data_AF-A0AAW8NMN3-F1
#
_entry.id   AF-A0AAW8NMN3-F1
#
_cell.length_a   1.000
_cell.length_b   1.000
_cell.length_c   1.000
_cell.angle_alpha   90.00
_cell.angle_beta   90.00
_cell.angle_gamma   90.00
#
_symmetry.space_group_name_H-M   'P 1'
#
loop_
_entity.id
_entity.type
_entity.pdbx_description
1 polymer ?
#
loop_
_entity_poly.entity_id
_entity_poly.type
_entity_poly.pdbx_seq_one_letter_code
_entity_poly.pdbx_strand_id
1 'polypeptide(L)'
;MLFHQLTFINNSVRLALLQAMLILAIVFGVSSLGISNASAAIFITEIQPLKYPTTVKNLNKSTVVVVNWKGNLGGATNATLLDNDYYQGKYLVRSDSNRPITIEFFQLANETKVNLKTLRVRYKNKTYKSFPTVALDNPGVDGEVISIGAKVVAGKKATAGEKFPQYVLRIIEQ
;
A
#
# COMPACT_ATOMS: atom_id res chain seq x y z
N MET A 1 -2.21 55.77 -67.76
CA MET A 1 -3.53 55.10 -67.59
C MET A 1 -3.38 54.05 -66.51
N LEU A 2 -3.95 54.27 -65.33
CA LEU A 2 -3.89 53.33 -64.20
C LEU A 2 -5.27 52.65 -64.09
N PHE A 3 -5.34 51.34 -64.33
CA PHE A 3 -6.55 50.54 -64.10
C PHE A 3 -6.56 50.07 -62.64
N HIS A 4 -7.64 50.36 -61.92
CA HIS A 4 -7.95 49.71 -60.63
C HIS A 4 -8.88 48.52 -60.90
N GLN A 5 -8.45 47.30 -60.56
CA GLN A 5 -9.35 46.14 -60.48
C GLN A 5 -9.93 46.05 -59.07
N LEU A 6 -11.26 46.11 -58.94
CA LEU A 6 -11.99 45.71 -57.74
C LEU A 6 -12.31 44.21 -57.83
N THR A 7 -11.76 43.42 -56.92
CA THR A 7 -12.05 41.98 -56.81
C THR A 7 -13.30 41.77 -55.97
N PHE A 8 -14.41 41.38 -56.61
CA PHE A 8 -15.64 40.98 -55.90
C PHE A 8 -15.56 39.51 -55.49
N ILE A 9 -15.44 39.25 -54.18
CA ILE A 9 -15.55 37.90 -53.61
C ILE A 9 -17.04 37.62 -53.37
N ASN A 10 -17.59 36.63 -54.06
CA ASN A 10 -19.01 36.24 -53.97
C ASN A 10 -19.35 35.70 -52.56
N ASN A 11 -20.55 36.01 -52.05
CA ASN A 11 -20.98 35.65 -50.69
C ASN A 11 -20.94 34.14 -50.42
N SER A 12 -21.12 33.30 -51.45
CA SER A 12 -21.00 31.85 -51.37
C SER A 12 -19.58 31.38 -51.00
N VAL A 13 -18.54 32.12 -51.43
CA VAL A 13 -17.14 31.81 -51.12
C VAL A 13 -16.82 32.16 -49.66
N ARG A 14 -17.38 33.26 -49.15
CA ARG A 14 -17.25 33.65 -47.73
C ARG A 14 -17.91 32.63 -46.80
N LEU A 15 -19.08 32.10 -47.20
CA LEU A 15 -19.80 31.09 -46.43
C LEU A 15 -19.04 29.74 -46.39
N ALA A 16 -18.47 29.32 -47.53
CA ALA A 16 -17.65 28.12 -47.62
C ALA A 16 -16.36 28.21 -46.78
N LEU A 17 -15.71 29.38 -46.75
CA LEU A 17 -14.54 29.64 -45.91
C LEU A 17 -14.88 29.63 -44.41
N LEU A 18 -16.03 30.20 -44.01
CA LEU A 18 -16.49 30.14 -42.62
C LEU A 18 -16.80 28.70 -42.18
N GLN A 19 -17.44 27.91 -43.04
CA GLN A 19 -17.73 26.49 -42.78
C GLN A 19 -16.45 25.66 -42.68
N ALA A 20 -15.49 25.88 -43.56
CA ALA A 20 -14.19 25.21 -43.52
C ALA A 20 -13.40 25.54 -42.24
N MET A 21 -13.45 26.79 -41.76
CA MET A 21 -12.80 27.18 -40.50
C MET A 21 -13.49 26.60 -39.25
N LEU A 22 -14.83 26.48 -39.26
CA LEU A 22 -15.58 25.86 -38.17
C LEU A 22 -15.30 24.34 -38.06
N ILE A 23 -15.21 23.65 -39.20
CA ILE A 23 -14.87 22.21 -39.24
C ILE A 23 -13.45 21.98 -38.74
N LEU A 24 -12.50 22.84 -39.09
CA LEU A 24 -11.11 22.73 -38.63
C LEU A 24 -10.98 22.92 -37.11
N ALA A 25 -11.76 23.83 -36.52
CA ALA A 25 -11.79 24.05 -35.07
C ALA A 25 -12.38 22.86 -34.29
N ILE A 26 -13.37 22.16 -34.86
CA ILE A 26 -13.97 20.96 -34.25
C ILE A 26 -12.99 19.78 -34.33
N VAL A 27 -12.30 19.60 -35.46
CA VAL A 27 -11.34 18.49 -35.63
C VAL A 27 -10.11 18.65 -34.73
N PHE A 28 -9.63 19.87 -34.48
CA PHE A 28 -8.53 20.12 -33.53
C PHE A 28 -8.95 20.11 -32.05
N GLY A 29 -10.23 20.35 -31.75
CA GLY A 29 -10.74 20.40 -30.37
C GLY A 29 -10.97 19.04 -29.70
N VAL A 30 -11.09 17.96 -30.48
CA VAL A 30 -11.46 16.62 -29.94
C VAL A 30 -10.24 15.74 -29.66
N SER A 31 -9.05 16.12 -30.14
CA SER A 31 -7.82 15.32 -29.99
C SER A 31 -7.16 15.33 -28.61
N SER A 32 -7.69 16.07 -27.61
CA SER A 32 -7.07 16.16 -26.27
C SER A 32 -7.76 15.37 -25.16
N LEU A 33 -8.80 14.59 -25.45
CA LEU A 33 -9.38 13.65 -24.47
C LEU A 33 -8.63 12.31 -24.49
N GLY A 34 -7.31 12.38 -24.36
CA GLY A 34 -6.51 11.21 -24.00
C GLY A 34 -6.85 10.82 -22.57
N ILE A 35 -7.75 9.86 -22.40
CA ILE A 35 -7.97 9.20 -21.11
C ILE A 35 -6.68 8.43 -20.81
N SER A 36 -5.74 9.08 -20.12
CA SER A 36 -4.58 8.41 -19.55
C SER A 36 -5.09 7.48 -18.47
N ASN A 37 -5.18 6.18 -18.79
CA ASN A 37 -5.28 5.14 -17.79
C ASN A 37 -3.95 5.13 -17.03
N ALA A 38 -3.81 6.04 -16.06
CA ALA A 38 -2.69 6.02 -15.13
C ALA A 38 -2.78 4.70 -14.36
N SER A 39 -1.93 3.75 -14.72
CA SER A 39 -1.74 2.52 -13.95
C SER A 39 -1.11 2.95 -12.64
N ALA A 40 -1.87 2.88 -11.55
CA ALA A 40 -1.34 3.14 -10.22
C ALA A 40 -0.61 1.86 -9.75
N ALA A 41 0.64 2.02 -9.33
CA ALA A 41 1.48 0.92 -8.85
C ALA A 41 1.93 1.17 -7.41
N ILE A 42 1.67 0.18 -6.55
CA ILE A 42 2.27 0.09 -5.22
C ILE A 42 3.54 -0.76 -5.26
N PHE A 43 4.63 -0.19 -4.75
CA PHE A 43 5.88 -0.89 -4.55
C PHE A 43 6.09 -1.13 -3.05
N ILE A 44 6.31 -2.38 -2.65
CA ILE A 44 6.61 -2.77 -1.27
C ILE A 44 8.01 -3.37 -1.23
N THR A 45 8.91 -2.75 -0.48
CA THR A 45 10.25 -3.28 -0.21
C THR A 45 10.35 -3.68 1.25
N GLU A 46 10.66 -4.95 1.52
CA GLU A 46 10.97 -5.40 2.89
C GLU A 46 12.33 -4.83 3.31
N ILE A 47 12.34 -4.01 4.36
CA ILE A 47 13.56 -3.53 5.01
C ILE A 47 14.02 -4.56 6.03
N GLN A 48 13.06 -5.12 6.76
CA GLN A 48 13.32 -6.04 7.87
C GLN A 48 12.07 -6.89 8.12
N PRO A 49 12.19 -8.23 8.22
CA PRO A 49 11.05 -9.08 8.53
C PRO A 49 10.61 -8.89 10.00
N LEU A 50 9.44 -9.37 10.37
CA LEU A 50 9.06 -9.47 11.79
C LEU A 50 9.74 -10.70 12.40
N LYS A 51 10.50 -10.53 13.48
CA LYS A 51 11.20 -11.62 14.16
C LYS A 51 10.84 -11.72 15.64
N TYR A 52 10.71 -12.96 16.10
CA TYR A 52 10.45 -13.31 17.50
C TYR A 52 11.67 -13.98 18.12
N PRO A 53 11.89 -13.81 19.44
CA PRO A 53 12.99 -14.46 20.15
C PRO A 53 12.74 -15.96 20.32
N THR A 54 13.80 -16.71 20.59
CA THR A 54 13.67 -18.09 21.07
C THR A 54 13.18 -18.08 22.51
N THR A 55 12.24 -18.96 22.85
CA THR A 55 11.63 -18.99 24.19
C THR A 55 11.44 -20.41 24.72
N VAL A 56 11.44 -20.52 26.05
CA VAL A 56 11.02 -21.75 26.74
C VAL A 56 9.50 -21.88 26.62
N LYS A 57 9.05 -23.00 26.05
CA LYS A 57 7.62 -23.30 25.90
C LYS A 57 6.95 -23.46 27.28
N ASN A 58 5.81 -22.81 27.43
CA ASN A 58 4.87 -23.10 28.52
C ASN A 58 4.17 -24.46 28.31
N LEU A 59 4.32 -25.39 29.24
CA LEU A 59 3.72 -26.74 29.13
C LEU A 59 2.20 -26.75 29.37
N ASN A 60 1.72 -26.00 30.37
CA ASN A 60 0.32 -26.04 30.84
C ASN A 60 -0.55 -24.87 30.35
N LYS A 61 0.08 -23.86 29.71
CA LYS A 61 -0.57 -22.65 29.19
C LYS A 61 -0.04 -22.32 27.80
N SER A 62 -0.73 -21.46 27.06
CA SER A 62 -0.21 -20.98 25.78
C SER A 62 1.06 -20.17 26.00
N THR A 63 2.03 -20.36 25.12
CA THR A 63 3.24 -19.53 25.04
C THR A 63 2.93 -18.31 24.20
N VAL A 64 3.17 -17.13 24.75
CA VAL A 64 2.82 -15.84 24.15
C VAL A 64 4.05 -14.98 24.12
N VAL A 65 4.38 -14.46 22.95
CA VAL A 65 5.39 -13.43 22.77
C VAL A 65 4.80 -12.29 21.96
N VAL A 66 5.04 -11.06 22.40
CA VAL A 66 4.59 -9.86 21.70
C VAL A 66 5.81 -9.04 21.32
N VAL A 67 5.99 -8.80 20.03
CA VAL A 67 6.94 -7.80 19.53
C VAL A 67 6.10 -6.65 19.00
N ASN A 68 6.24 -5.48 19.60
CA ASN A 68 5.46 -4.31 19.21
C ASN A 68 6.10 -3.59 18.00
N TRP A 69 5.36 -2.65 17.41
CA TRP A 69 5.83 -1.90 16.23
C TRP A 69 7.07 -1.03 16.50
N LYS A 70 7.42 -0.77 17.76
CA LYS A 70 8.64 -0.04 18.16
C LYS A 70 9.87 -0.95 18.23
N GLY A 71 9.70 -2.27 18.09
CA GLY A 71 10.80 -3.24 18.26
C GLY A 71 11.02 -3.67 19.70
N ASN A 72 10.09 -3.39 20.62
CA ASN A 72 10.20 -3.82 22.02
C ASN A 72 9.25 -4.98 22.32
N LEU A 73 9.57 -5.75 23.36
CA LEU A 73 8.64 -6.73 23.90
C LEU A 73 7.41 -6.04 24.50
N GLY A 74 6.24 -6.62 24.23
CA GLY A 74 4.98 -6.20 24.87
C GLY A 74 4.78 -6.90 26.21
N GLY A 75 4.12 -6.21 27.15
CA GLY A 75 3.88 -6.71 28.52
C GLY A 75 2.97 -7.94 28.63
N ALA A 76 2.35 -8.38 27.53
CA ALA A 76 1.60 -9.65 27.48
C ALA A 76 2.47 -10.86 27.13
N THR A 77 3.79 -10.68 26.94
CA THR A 77 4.76 -11.77 26.79
C THR A 77 4.81 -12.57 28.09
N ASN A 78 4.64 -13.90 28.00
CA ASN A 78 4.54 -14.77 29.17
C ASN A 78 5.52 -15.96 29.14
N ALA A 79 6.56 -15.84 28.33
CA ALA A 79 7.55 -16.87 28.07
C ALA A 79 8.92 -16.43 28.59
N THR A 80 9.74 -17.37 29.05
CA THR A 80 11.15 -17.12 29.35
C THR A 80 11.91 -17.05 28.05
N LEU A 81 12.64 -15.95 27.83
CA LEU A 81 13.45 -15.75 26.63
C LEU A 81 14.80 -16.43 26.78
N LEU A 82 15.29 -17.02 25.69
CA LEU A 82 16.64 -17.58 25.62
C LEU A 82 17.62 -16.63 24.91
N ASP A 83 17.10 -15.66 24.17
CA ASP A 83 17.86 -14.63 23.47
C ASP A 83 17.08 -13.30 23.46
N ASN A 84 17.76 -12.24 23.01
CA ASN A 84 17.19 -10.92 22.77
C ASN A 84 17.13 -10.60 21.26
N ASP A 85 17.08 -11.61 20.41
CA ASP A 85 17.12 -11.47 18.95
C ASP A 85 15.69 -11.40 18.39
N TYR A 86 15.10 -10.22 18.56
CA TYR A 86 13.74 -9.92 18.12
C TYR A 86 13.63 -8.49 17.61
N TYR A 87 12.72 -8.27 16.67
CA TYR A 87 12.49 -6.94 16.12
C TYR A 87 11.17 -6.86 15.36
N GLN A 88 10.66 -5.65 15.23
CA GLN A 88 9.46 -5.37 14.43
C GLN A 88 9.72 -5.62 12.94
N GLY A 89 8.65 -5.87 12.18
CA GLY A 89 8.73 -5.82 10.72
C GLY A 89 8.78 -4.37 10.24
N LYS A 90 9.57 -4.09 9.20
CA LYS A 90 9.64 -2.78 8.53
C LYS A 90 9.57 -2.95 7.02
N TYR A 91 8.70 -2.16 6.40
CA TYR A 91 8.46 -2.17 4.96
C TYR A 91 8.45 -0.74 4.45
N LEU A 92 9.16 -0.49 3.36
CA LEU A 92 9.05 0.77 2.62
C LEU A 92 7.98 0.62 1.55
N VAL A 93 6.98 1.48 1.61
CA VAL A 93 5.86 1.48 0.67
C VAL A 93 5.92 2.74 -0.16
N ARG A 94 5.87 2.61 -1.48
CA ARG A 94 5.85 3.71 -2.44
C ARG A 94 4.66 3.57 -3.37
N SER A 95 4.21 4.71 -3.89
CA SER A 95 3.16 4.82 -4.88
C SER A 95 3.57 5.86 -5.92
N ASP A 96 3.24 5.60 -7.18
CA ASP A 96 3.38 6.55 -8.29
C ASP A 96 2.09 7.34 -8.57
N SER A 97 1.07 7.20 -7.71
CA SER A 97 -0.22 7.87 -7.83
C SER A 97 -0.51 8.76 -6.62
N ASN A 98 -1.64 9.48 -6.67
CA ASN A 98 -2.16 10.26 -5.55
C ASN A 98 -3.38 9.58 -4.88
N ARG A 99 -3.68 8.33 -5.25
CA ARG A 99 -4.87 7.63 -4.75
C ARG A 99 -4.66 7.14 -3.32
N PRO A 100 -5.69 7.16 -2.47
CA PRO A 100 -5.56 6.59 -1.13
C PRO A 100 -5.31 5.09 -1.20
N ILE A 101 -4.72 4.54 -0.15
CA ILE A 101 -4.39 3.12 -0.06
C ILE A 101 -5.26 2.40 0.98
N THR A 102 -5.38 1.09 0.82
CA THR A 102 -5.90 0.16 1.82
C THR A 102 -4.77 -0.74 2.27
N ILE A 103 -4.63 -0.92 3.59
CA ILE A 103 -3.72 -1.90 4.17
C ILE A 103 -4.54 -3.07 4.73
N GLU A 104 -4.16 -4.28 4.36
CA GLU A 104 -4.78 -5.52 4.81
C GLU A 104 -3.74 -6.48 5.36
N PHE A 105 -4.19 -7.38 6.21
CA PHE A 105 -3.34 -8.38 6.84
C PHE A 105 -4.04 -9.73 6.93
N PHE A 106 -3.31 -10.76 6.54
CA PHE A 106 -3.77 -12.14 6.61
C PHE A 106 -2.70 -13.00 7.27
N GLN A 107 -3.07 -13.80 8.27
CA GLN A 107 -2.18 -14.84 8.80
C GLN A 107 -2.25 -16.06 7.87
N LEU A 108 -1.11 -16.69 7.55
CA LEU A 108 -1.07 -17.82 6.63
C LEU A 108 -1.30 -19.20 7.26
N ALA A 109 -1.67 -19.29 8.55
CA ALA A 109 -1.97 -20.53 9.27
C ALA A 109 -1.01 -21.72 9.01
N ASN A 110 0.25 -21.41 8.64
CA ASN A 110 1.24 -22.36 8.18
C ASN A 110 1.86 -23.18 9.32
N GLU A 111 1.65 -22.73 10.56
CA GLU A 111 2.16 -23.36 11.77
C GLU A 111 1.00 -23.89 12.63
N THR A 112 0.96 -25.22 12.82
CA THR A 112 -0.13 -25.87 13.56
C THR A 112 -0.18 -25.37 15.01
N LYS A 113 -1.35 -24.86 15.42
CA LYS A 113 -1.63 -24.29 16.77
C LYS A 113 -0.78 -23.07 17.12
N VAL A 114 -0.18 -22.40 16.14
CA VAL A 114 0.48 -21.10 16.30
C VAL A 114 -0.34 -20.05 15.57
N ASN A 115 -0.59 -18.92 16.22
CA ASN A 115 -1.37 -17.83 15.65
C ASN A 115 -0.70 -16.48 15.84
N LEU A 116 -0.77 -15.63 14.82
CA LEU A 116 -0.48 -14.22 14.89
C LEU A 116 -1.76 -13.48 15.25
N LYS A 117 -1.70 -12.69 16.33
CA LYS A 117 -2.82 -11.95 16.87
C LYS A 117 -2.42 -10.51 17.14
N THR A 118 -3.42 -9.66 17.34
CA THR A 118 -3.23 -8.27 17.79
C THR A 118 -2.19 -7.51 16.95
N LEU A 119 -2.26 -7.65 15.62
CA LEU A 119 -1.42 -6.89 14.71
C LEU A 119 -1.55 -5.39 15.00
N ARG A 120 -0.42 -4.69 14.94
CA ARG A 120 -0.30 -3.24 15.04
C ARG A 120 0.53 -2.77 13.86
N VAL A 121 -0.06 -1.93 13.03
CA VAL A 121 0.63 -1.30 11.90
C VAL A 121 0.78 0.17 12.21
N ARG A 122 2.01 0.68 12.16
CA ARG A 122 2.34 2.11 12.27
C ARG A 122 2.57 2.64 10.86
N TYR A 123 1.82 3.67 10.48
CA TYR A 123 1.90 4.33 9.19
C TYR A 123 1.63 5.83 9.37
N LYS A 124 2.46 6.72 8.82
CA LYS A 124 2.37 8.18 8.95
C LYS A 124 2.06 8.67 10.37
N ASN A 125 2.84 8.18 11.33
CA ASN A 125 2.67 8.53 12.73
C ASN A 125 1.25 8.24 13.31
N LYS A 126 0.51 7.29 12.73
CA LYS A 126 -0.73 6.71 13.28
C LYS A 126 -0.64 5.19 13.41
N THR A 127 -1.24 4.62 14.47
CA THR A 127 -1.22 3.17 14.74
C THR A 127 -2.60 2.57 14.50
N TYR A 128 -2.66 1.60 13.61
CA TYR A 128 -3.86 0.89 13.20
C TYR A 128 -3.90 -0.49 13.84
N LYS A 129 -5.10 -0.92 14.22
CA LYS A 129 -5.36 -2.14 15.02
C LYS A 129 -6.37 -3.09 14.39
N SER A 130 -7.06 -2.65 13.33
CA SER A 130 -8.15 -3.35 12.66
C SER A 130 -7.86 -3.36 11.16
N PHE A 131 -8.05 -4.50 10.51
CA PHE A 131 -7.75 -4.68 9.10
C PHE A 131 -8.96 -5.33 8.41
N PRO A 132 -9.34 -4.89 7.19
CA PRO A 132 -8.69 -3.86 6.37
C PRO A 132 -8.77 -2.45 6.99
N THR A 133 -7.72 -1.65 6.84
CA THR A 133 -7.77 -0.20 7.08
C THR A 133 -7.77 0.49 5.72
N VAL A 134 -8.88 1.16 5.40
CA VAL A 134 -9.15 1.80 4.10
C VAL A 134 -8.91 3.30 4.13
N ALA A 135 -8.89 3.92 2.94
CA ALA A 135 -8.84 5.37 2.76
C ALA A 135 -7.67 6.03 3.50
N LEU A 136 -6.51 5.38 3.50
CA LEU A 136 -5.29 5.91 4.07
C LEU A 136 -4.60 6.84 3.08
N ASP A 137 -3.98 7.90 3.59
CA ASP A 137 -3.19 8.81 2.76
C ASP A 137 -2.17 8.05 1.92
N ASN A 138 -1.97 8.47 0.69
CA ASN A 138 -1.00 7.88 -0.22
C ASN A 138 0.45 8.02 0.32
N PRO A 139 1.32 7.00 0.19
CA PRO A 139 2.69 7.04 0.70
C PRO A 139 3.65 7.93 -0.11
N GLY A 140 3.26 8.33 -1.32
CA GLY A 140 4.05 9.12 -2.27
C GLY A 140 5.17 8.33 -2.94
N VAL A 141 5.84 9.00 -3.87
CA VAL A 141 6.98 8.45 -4.63
C VAL A 141 8.21 8.24 -3.76
N ASP A 142 8.44 9.13 -2.78
CA ASP A 142 9.54 9.01 -1.82
C ASP A 142 9.32 7.83 -0.87
N GLY A 143 8.05 7.55 -0.59
CA GLY A 143 7.56 6.42 0.18
C GLY A 143 7.42 6.71 1.67
N GLU A 144 6.75 5.80 2.35
CA GLU A 144 6.53 5.83 3.78
C GLU A 144 6.92 4.49 4.39
N VAL A 145 7.59 4.53 5.54
CA VAL A 145 7.96 3.32 6.27
C VAL A 145 6.78 2.86 7.12
N ILE A 146 6.32 1.65 6.82
CA ILE A 146 5.40 0.91 7.68
C ILE A 146 6.20 0.11 8.69
N SER A 147 5.85 0.23 9.98
CA SER A 147 6.35 -0.65 11.03
C SER A 147 5.25 -1.56 11.58
N ILE A 148 5.53 -2.85 11.73
CA ILE A 148 4.57 -3.88 12.09
C ILE A 148 5.01 -4.59 13.36
N GLY A 149 4.10 -4.66 14.34
CA GLY A 149 4.24 -5.54 15.50
C GLY A 149 3.05 -6.49 15.60
N ALA A 150 3.27 -7.69 16.13
CA ALA A 150 2.22 -8.66 16.37
C ALA A 150 2.53 -9.54 17.58
N LYS A 151 1.48 -10.18 18.09
CA LYS A 151 1.56 -11.21 19.12
C LYS A 151 1.58 -12.58 18.46
N VAL A 152 2.58 -13.39 18.74
CA VAL A 152 2.54 -14.82 18.45
C VAL A 152 1.98 -15.57 19.65
N VAL A 153 1.06 -16.51 19.40
CA VAL A 153 0.46 -17.39 20.42
C VAL A 153 0.62 -18.83 19.97
N ALA A 154 1.51 -19.58 20.63
CA ALA A 154 1.60 -21.02 20.50
C ALA A 154 0.71 -21.68 21.57
N GLY A 155 -0.29 -22.45 21.14
CA GLY A 155 -1.22 -23.12 22.06
C GLY A 155 -0.54 -24.18 22.95
N LYS A 156 -1.22 -24.58 24.04
CA LYS A 156 -0.71 -25.57 25.02
C LYS A 156 -0.11 -26.84 24.36
N LYS A 157 -0.81 -27.35 23.33
CA LYS A 157 -0.44 -28.57 22.58
C LYS A 157 0.34 -28.29 21.28
N ALA A 158 0.90 -27.08 21.10
CA ALA A 158 1.83 -26.82 20.01
C ALA A 158 3.11 -27.65 20.22
N THR A 159 3.73 -28.12 19.15
CA THR A 159 5.02 -28.82 19.26
C THR A 159 6.10 -27.85 19.69
N ALA A 160 7.09 -28.35 20.44
CA ALA A 160 8.31 -27.58 20.71
C ALA A 160 9.15 -27.45 19.43
N GLY A 161 10.14 -26.57 19.46
CA GLY A 161 11.01 -26.24 18.33
C GLY A 161 10.74 -24.85 17.77
N GLU A 162 11.58 -24.44 16.83
CA GLU A 162 11.45 -23.16 16.13
C GLU A 162 10.10 -23.05 15.42
N LYS A 163 9.56 -21.84 15.37
CA LYS A 163 8.28 -21.52 14.76
C LYS A 163 8.44 -20.33 13.84
N PHE A 164 7.93 -20.47 12.63
CA PHE A 164 8.01 -19.45 11.59
C PHE A 164 6.60 -19.06 11.12
N PRO A 165 5.79 -18.43 11.99
CA PRO A 165 4.46 -18.00 11.59
C PRO A 165 4.54 -16.96 10.47
N GLN A 166 3.84 -17.21 9.37
CA GLN A 166 3.85 -16.35 8.20
C GLN A 166 2.57 -15.51 8.11
N TYR A 167 2.67 -14.40 7.39
CA TYR A 167 1.57 -13.49 7.11
C TYR A 167 1.71 -12.86 5.73
N VAL A 168 0.61 -12.30 5.24
CA VAL A 168 0.55 -11.44 4.07
C VAL A 168 0.20 -10.04 4.53
N LEU A 169 1.06 -9.08 4.21
CA LEU A 169 0.74 -7.66 4.21
C LEU A 169 0.34 -7.30 2.78
N ARG A 170 -0.93 -6.94 2.58
CA ARG A 170 -1.43 -6.53 1.26
C ARG A 170 -1.74 -5.05 1.28
N ILE A 171 -1.25 -4.32 0.29
CA ILE A 171 -1.50 -2.88 0.13
C ILE A 171 -2.09 -2.67 -1.26
N ILE A 172 -3.21 -1.97 -1.30
CA ILE A 172 -4.04 -1.81 -2.51
C ILE A 172 -4.30 -0.32 -2.69
N GLU A 173 -4.10 0.21 -3.90
CA GLU A 173 -4.60 1.54 -4.28
C GLU A 173 -6.08 1.51 -4.62
N GLN A 174 -6.79 2.54 -4.18
CA GLN A 174 -8.24 2.69 -4.40
C GLN A 174 -8.55 3.45 -5.70
#